data_AF-A0A6L6LCU5-F1
#
_entry.id   AF-A0A6L6LCU5-F1
#
_cell.length_a   1.000
_cell.length_b   1.000
_cell.length_c   1.000
_cell.angle_alpha   90.00
_cell.angle_beta   90.00
_cell.angle_gamma   90.00
#
_symmetry.space_group_name_H-M   'P 1'
#
loop_
_entity.id
_entity.type
_entity.pdbx_description
1 polymer ?
#
loop_
_entity_poly.entity_id
_entity_poly.type
_entity_poly.pdbx_seq_one_letter_code
_entity_poly.pdbx_strand_id
1 'polypeptide(L)'
;MYQRSFNREISSILVNLKISPDEIKKNNYQITRSPDSLVNKELLKEEYPPEFEGRYSIKDSQFSKVRITYNKEFLPTKIEWYYKGEGGLKWYTWRTYSYPFKNKSEFDKKLDEEIETIKEIREENKGD
;
A
#
# COMPACT_ATOMS: atom_id res chain seq x y z
N MET A 1 1.06 1.03 -18.76
CA MET A 1 2.11 0.54 -17.85
C MET A 1 2.13 1.29 -16.51
N TYR A 2 2.11 2.62 -16.49
CA TYR A 2 2.21 3.43 -15.26
C TYR A 2 1.16 3.12 -14.16
N GLN A 3 -0.13 3.07 -14.51
CA GLN A 3 -1.20 2.73 -13.55
C GLN A 3 -1.06 1.32 -12.94
N ARG A 4 -0.50 0.37 -13.69
CA ARG A 4 -0.33 -1.01 -13.25
C ARG A 4 0.78 -1.13 -12.20
N SER A 5 1.92 -0.47 -12.43
CA SER A 5 3.01 -0.37 -11.46
C SER A 5 2.53 0.36 -10.20
N PHE A 6 1.82 1.47 -10.36
CA PHE A 6 1.25 2.24 -9.24
C PHE A 6 0.26 1.43 -8.39
N ASN A 7 -0.62 0.64 -8.99
CA ASN A 7 -1.56 -0.21 -8.25
C ASN A 7 -0.86 -1.37 -7.51
N ARG A 8 0.28 -1.86 -8.01
CA ARG A 8 1.13 -2.82 -7.30
C ARG A 8 1.96 -2.16 -6.19
N GLU A 9 2.41 -0.93 -6.41
CA GLU A 9 3.31 -0.20 -5.51
C GLU A 9 2.60 0.59 -4.41
N ILE A 10 1.35 1.02 -4.59
CA ILE A 10 0.58 1.76 -3.57
C ILE A 10 -0.54 0.90 -2.97
N SER A 11 -0.84 -0.27 -3.57
CA SER A 11 -2.03 -1.10 -3.34
C SER A 11 -3.30 -0.54 -4.00
N SER A 12 -3.95 -1.37 -4.81
CA SER A 12 -5.27 -1.12 -5.41
C SER A 12 -6.32 -0.73 -4.38
N ILE A 13 -6.20 -1.24 -3.15
CA ILE A 13 -7.06 -0.89 -2.01
C ILE A 13 -7.10 0.62 -1.79
N LEU A 14 -5.93 1.28 -1.75
CA LEU A 14 -5.85 2.71 -1.47
C LEU A 14 -6.34 3.56 -2.64
N VAL A 15 -6.22 3.05 -3.87
CA VAL A 15 -6.68 3.75 -5.08
C VAL A 15 -8.20 3.73 -5.21
N ASN A 16 -8.85 2.61 -4.85
CA ASN A 16 -10.30 2.48 -4.92
C ASN A 16 -11.03 3.06 -3.70
N LEU A 17 -10.32 3.26 -2.59
CA LEU A 17 -10.92 3.70 -1.35
C LEU A 17 -11.34 5.17 -1.44
N LYS A 18 -12.64 5.41 -1.47
CA LYS A 18 -13.22 6.74 -1.28
C LYS A 18 -13.47 6.96 0.21
N ILE A 19 -12.64 7.79 0.84
CA ILE A 19 -12.77 8.10 2.26
C ILE A 19 -12.42 9.55 2.56
N SER A 20 -13.17 10.17 3.47
CA SER A 20 -12.90 11.54 3.92
C SER A 20 -12.07 11.57 5.20
N PRO A 21 -11.28 12.64 5.43
CA PRO A 21 -10.57 12.84 6.69
C PRO A 21 -11.49 12.80 7.93
N ASP A 22 -12.72 13.32 7.83
CA ASP A 22 -13.68 13.31 8.93
C ASP A 22 -14.13 11.89 9.29
N GLU A 23 -14.30 11.02 8.30
CA GLU A 23 -14.59 9.62 8.54
C GLU A 23 -13.42 8.93 9.26
N ILE A 24 -12.18 9.23 8.85
CA ILE A 24 -10.97 8.69 9.49
C ILE A 24 -10.91 9.11 10.97
N LYS A 25 -11.17 10.40 11.26
CA LYS A 25 -11.21 10.91 12.65
C LYS A 25 -12.28 10.21 13.48
N LYS A 26 -13.51 10.10 12.95
CA LYS A 26 -14.64 9.50 13.64
C LYS A 26 -14.39 8.04 14.03
N ASN A 27 -13.59 7.32 13.26
CA ASN A 27 -13.24 5.93 13.50
C ASN A 27 -11.85 5.75 14.17
N ASN A 28 -11.37 6.77 14.91
CA ASN A 28 -10.10 6.71 15.62
C ASN A 28 -8.90 6.34 14.72
N TYR A 29 -8.85 6.90 13.52
CA TYR A 29 -7.79 6.67 12.53
C TYR A 29 -7.66 5.21 12.04
N GLN A 30 -8.70 4.39 12.21
CA GLN A 30 -8.76 3.03 11.70
C GLN A 30 -10.06 2.78 10.94
N ILE A 31 -9.94 2.36 9.70
CA ILE A 31 -11.09 2.09 8.84
C ILE A 31 -11.12 0.62 8.51
N THR A 32 -12.26 -0.02 8.79
CA THR A 32 -12.48 -1.42 8.44
C THR A 32 -13.55 -1.52 7.37
N ARG A 33 -13.29 -2.34 6.34
CA ARG A 33 -14.16 -2.56 5.20
C ARG A 33 -14.21 -4.03 4.80
N SER A 34 -15.26 -4.41 4.10
CA SER A 34 -15.34 -5.71 3.46
C SER A 34 -14.42 -5.73 2.23
N PRO A 35 -13.77 -6.86 1.93
CA PRO A 35 -12.96 -7.04 0.72
C PRO A 35 -13.73 -6.71 -0.56
N ASP A 36 -14.98 -7.15 -0.65
CA ASP A 36 -15.88 -6.90 -1.79
C ASP A 36 -16.05 -5.41 -2.12
N SER A 37 -15.96 -4.54 -1.11
CA SER A 37 -16.09 -3.09 -1.31
C SER A 37 -14.80 -2.41 -1.81
N LEU A 38 -13.67 -3.12 -1.74
CA LEU A 38 -12.35 -2.59 -2.08
C LEU A 38 -11.79 -3.20 -3.37
N VAL A 39 -12.24 -4.41 -3.72
CA VAL A 39 -11.72 -5.15 -4.87
C VAL A 39 -12.07 -4.45 -6.18
N ASN A 40 -11.08 -4.26 -7.04
CA ASN A 40 -11.37 -3.81 -8.40
C ASN A 40 -11.66 -5.02 -9.30
N LYS A 41 -12.93 -5.15 -9.71
CA LYS A 41 -13.38 -6.26 -10.57
C LYS A 41 -12.75 -6.25 -11.96
N GLU A 42 -12.28 -5.10 -12.44
CA GLU A 42 -11.57 -4.99 -13.71
C GLU A 42 -10.17 -5.59 -13.60
N LEU A 43 -9.48 -5.33 -12.49
CA LEU A 43 -8.14 -5.85 -12.23
C LEU A 43 -8.13 -7.37 -11.99
N LEU A 44 -9.25 -7.96 -11.54
CA LEU A 44 -9.40 -9.43 -11.42
C LEU A 44 -9.28 -10.15 -12.78
N LYS A 45 -9.58 -9.47 -13.89
CA LYS A 45 -9.54 -10.05 -15.24
C LYS A 45 -8.16 -9.96 -15.88
N GLU A 46 -7.21 -9.27 -15.25
CA GLU A 46 -5.84 -9.23 -15.75
C GLU A 46 -5.18 -10.60 -15.65
N GLU A 47 -4.29 -10.91 -16.60
CA GLU A 47 -3.47 -12.14 -16.57
C GLU A 47 -2.65 -12.25 -15.26
N TYR A 48 -2.21 -11.11 -14.71
CA TYR A 48 -1.48 -11.03 -13.45
C TYR A 48 -2.07 -9.90 -12.58
N PRO A 49 -3.15 -10.17 -11.84
CA PRO A 49 -3.80 -9.18 -11.00
C PRO A 49 -2.85 -8.68 -9.90
N PRO A 50 -3.07 -7.48 -9.34
CA PRO A 50 -2.38 -7.05 -8.13
C PRO A 50 -2.62 -8.04 -6.99
N GLU A 51 -1.73 -8.02 -6.00
CA GLU A 51 -1.74 -9.02 -4.92
C GLU A 51 -3.07 -9.08 -4.18
N PHE A 52 -3.74 -7.95 -3.96
CA PHE A 52 -5.04 -7.90 -3.30
C PHE A 52 -6.12 -8.65 -4.08
N GLU A 53 -6.30 -8.32 -5.36
CA GLU A 53 -7.25 -8.98 -6.27
C GLU A 53 -6.93 -10.47 -6.47
N GLY A 54 -5.64 -10.80 -6.61
CA GLY A 54 -5.16 -12.17 -6.71
C GLY A 54 -5.53 -12.99 -5.47
N ARG A 55 -5.27 -12.45 -4.27
CA ARG A 55 -5.63 -13.10 -3.00
C ARG A 55 -7.14 -13.19 -2.78
N TYR A 56 -7.88 -12.15 -3.14
CA TYR A 56 -9.34 -12.13 -3.06
C TYR A 56 -10.00 -13.24 -3.90
N SER A 57 -9.40 -13.56 -5.04
CA SER A 57 -9.90 -14.60 -5.95
C SER A 57 -9.73 -16.03 -5.43
N ILE A 58 -8.82 -16.25 -4.47
CA ILE A 58 -8.52 -17.58 -3.93
C ILE A 58 -9.49 -17.90 -2.79
N LYS A 59 -10.33 -18.92 -2.96
CA LYS A 59 -11.34 -19.34 -1.96
C LYS A 59 -10.76 -19.60 -0.56
N ASP A 60 -9.61 -20.26 -0.47
CA ASP A 60 -8.96 -20.59 0.82
C ASP A 60 -8.24 -19.40 1.47
N SER A 61 -7.98 -18.32 0.70
CA SER A 61 -7.34 -17.09 1.19
C SER A 61 -8.35 -16.01 1.54
N GLN A 62 -9.66 -16.29 1.50
CA GLN A 62 -10.69 -15.29 1.69
C GLN A 62 -10.60 -14.68 3.09
N PHE A 63 -9.95 -13.53 3.14
CA PHE A 63 -10.05 -12.62 4.25
C PHE A 63 -11.46 -12.04 4.27
N SER A 64 -11.97 -11.81 5.47
CA SER A 64 -13.35 -11.37 5.71
C SER A 64 -13.45 -9.87 5.97
N LYS A 65 -12.34 -9.24 6.40
CA LYS A 65 -12.24 -7.80 6.62
C LYS A 65 -10.86 -7.29 6.24
N VAL A 66 -10.81 -6.05 5.78
CA VAL A 66 -9.58 -5.29 5.57
C VAL A 66 -9.61 -4.10 6.50
N ARG A 67 -8.51 -3.87 7.22
CA ARG A 67 -8.33 -2.70 8.09
C ARG A 67 -7.19 -1.85 7.58
N ILE A 68 -7.43 -0.56 7.50
CA ILE A 68 -6.46 0.46 7.10
C ILE A 68 -6.27 1.39 8.29
N THR A 69 -5.03 1.54 8.74
CA THR A 69 -4.65 2.46 9.81
C THR A 69 -4.03 3.72 9.21
N TYR A 70 -4.35 4.87 9.77
CA TYR A 70 -3.87 6.18 9.32
C TYR A 70 -3.05 6.88 10.42
N ASN A 71 -2.14 7.76 10.01
CA ASN A 71 -1.53 8.73 10.93
C ASN A 71 -2.42 9.97 11.13
N LYS A 72 -1.97 10.92 11.95
CA LYS A 72 -2.71 12.18 12.23
C LYS A 72 -2.86 13.09 11.01
N GLU A 73 -2.09 12.85 9.95
CA GLU A 73 -2.11 13.56 8.67
C GLU A 73 -2.99 12.85 7.63
N PHE A 74 -3.75 11.83 8.04
CA PHE A 74 -4.65 11.04 7.18
C PHE A 74 -3.93 10.23 6.11
N LEU A 75 -2.63 9.98 6.29
CA LEU A 75 -1.86 9.10 5.42
C LEU A 75 -1.95 7.65 5.93
N PRO A 76 -2.22 6.66 5.06
CA PRO A 76 -2.33 5.27 5.44
C PRO A 76 -0.96 4.72 5.85
N THR A 77 -0.83 4.22 7.07
CA THR A 77 0.43 3.67 7.61
C THR A 77 0.46 2.15 7.62
N LYS A 78 -0.70 1.50 7.54
CA LYS A 78 -0.80 0.04 7.65
C LYS A 78 -2.06 -0.50 6.99
N ILE A 79 -1.94 -1.65 6.32
CA ILE A 79 -3.07 -2.45 5.84
C ILE A 79 -2.97 -3.85 6.43
N GLU A 80 -4.08 -4.30 7.00
CA GLU A 80 -4.21 -5.61 7.64
C GLU A 80 -5.40 -6.37 7.09
N TRP A 81 -5.28 -7.69 7.01
CA TRP A 81 -6.35 -8.61 6.59
C TRP A 81 -6.82 -9.44 7.77
N TYR A 82 -8.13 -9.63 7.90
CA TYR A 82 -8.72 -10.51 8.90
C TYR A 82 -9.14 -11.82 8.25
N TYR A 83 -8.41 -12.90 8.51
CA TYR A 83 -8.73 -14.21 7.94
C TYR A 83 -8.47 -15.34 8.93
N LYS A 84 -9.02 -16.51 8.61
CA LYS A 84 -8.84 -17.72 9.42
C LYS A 84 -7.53 -18.37 8.98
N GLY A 85 -6.47 -18.15 9.76
CA GLY A 85 -5.23 -18.92 9.64
C GLY A 85 -5.33 -20.23 10.43
N GLU A 86 -4.23 -20.98 10.47
CA GLU A 86 -4.12 -22.25 11.22
C GLU A 86 -4.48 -22.08 12.72
N GLY A 87 -4.18 -20.92 13.30
CA GLY A 87 -4.49 -20.58 14.70
C GLY A 87 -5.81 -19.84 14.93
N GLY A 88 -6.74 -19.85 13.97
CA GLY A 88 -8.05 -19.18 14.06
C GLY A 88 -8.11 -17.81 13.36
N LEU A 89 -9.21 -17.08 13.59
CA LEU A 89 -9.43 -15.76 13.00
C LEU A 89 -8.52 -14.71 13.65
N LYS A 90 -7.60 -14.13 12.87
CA LYS A 90 -6.65 -13.12 13.35
C LYS A 90 -6.42 -12.02 12.30
N TRP A 91 -5.93 -10.88 12.77
CA TRP A 91 -5.42 -9.82 11.91
C TRP A 91 -3.99 -10.14 11.50
N TYR A 92 -3.71 -10.05 10.20
CA TYR A 92 -2.39 -10.20 9.62
C TYR A 92 -1.97 -8.89 8.94
N THR A 93 -0.78 -8.41 9.25
CA THR A 93 -0.21 -7.21 8.61
C THR A 93 0.24 -7.57 7.21
N TRP A 94 -0.44 -7.03 6.21
CA TRP A 94 -0.04 -7.22 4.81
C TRP A 94 1.02 -6.20 4.41
N ARG A 95 0.80 -4.93 4.73
CA ARG A 95 1.71 -3.85 4.33
C ARG A 95 1.79 -2.74 5.36
N THR A 96 2.98 -2.19 5.51
CA THR A 96 3.26 -0.97 6.28
C THR A 96 3.79 0.11 5.36
N TYR A 97 3.40 1.35 5.61
CA TYR A 97 3.90 2.53 4.91
C TYR A 97 4.60 3.42 5.92
N SER A 98 5.75 3.94 5.51
CA SER A 98 6.51 4.93 6.26
C SER A 98 6.61 6.19 5.43
N TYR A 99 6.48 7.33 6.09
CA TYR A 99 6.61 8.66 5.49
C TYR A 99 7.80 9.36 6.15
N PRO A 100 9.04 8.96 5.80
CA PRO A 100 10.24 9.44 6.48
C PRO A 100 10.56 10.92 6.20
N PHE A 101 9.89 11.53 5.22
CA PHE A 101 10.06 12.92 4.84
C PHE A 101 8.84 13.72 5.29
N LYS A 102 9.08 14.90 5.87
CA LYS A 102 8.03 15.80 6.37
C LYS A 102 7.20 16.41 5.24
N ASN A 103 7.82 16.60 4.08
CA ASN A 103 7.16 17.16 2.90
C ASN A 103 7.90 16.77 1.61
N LYS A 104 7.30 17.11 0.46
CA LYS A 104 7.86 16.83 -0.86
C LYS A 104 9.24 17.46 -1.07
N SER A 105 9.47 18.68 -0.58
CA SER A 105 10.77 19.36 -0.75
C SER A 105 11.90 18.63 -0.04
N GLU A 106 11.65 18.07 1.14
CA GLU A 106 12.64 17.26 1.87
C GLU A 106 12.93 15.93 1.16
N PHE A 107 11.90 15.32 0.58
CA PHE A 107 12.07 14.13 -0.27
C PHE A 107 12.89 14.45 -1.53
N ASP A 108 12.53 15.50 -2.27
CA ASP A 108 13.19 15.88 -3.52
C ASP A 108 14.67 16.20 -3.26
N LYS A 109 14.98 16.93 -2.17
CA LYS A 109 16.36 17.21 -1.76
C LYS A 109 17.16 15.92 -1.49
N LYS A 110 16.58 14.97 -0.74
CA LYS A 110 17.23 13.69 -0.46
C LYS A 110 17.43 12.88 -1.73
N LEU A 111 16.47 12.91 -2.65
CA LEU A 111 16.55 12.22 -3.93
C LEU A 111 17.68 12.78 -4.80
N ASP A 112 17.82 14.10 -4.86
CA ASP A 112 18.90 14.75 -5.61
C ASP A 112 20.29 14.39 -5.02
N GLU A 113 20.44 14.42 -3.70
CA GLU A 113 21.68 14.00 -2.99
C GLU A 113 22.06 12.54 -3.32
N GLU A 114 21.09 11.61 -3.32
CA GLU A 114 21.32 10.20 -3.66
C GLU A 114 21.69 10.01 -5.14
N ILE A 115 21.08 10.79 -6.05
CA ILE A 115 21.41 10.76 -7.48
C ILE A 115 22.84 11.24 -7.72
N GLU A 116 23.28 12.29 -7.03
CA GLU A 116 24.67 12.77 -7.11
C GLU A 116 25.64 11.71 -6.59
N THR A 117 25.37 11.12 -5.43
CA THR A 117 26.20 10.04 -4.85
C THR A 117 26.35 8.87 -5.82
N ILE A 118 25.28 8.42 -6.46
CA ILE A 118 25.32 7.32 -7.45
C ILE A 118 26.15 7.71 -8.68
N LYS A 119 26.05 8.96 -9.14
CA LYS A 119 26.86 9.45 -10.26
C LYS A 119 28.35 9.45 -9.90
N GLU A 120 28.71 9.92 -8.72
CA GLU A 120 30.11 9.92 -8.23
C GLU A 120 30.67 8.49 -8.15
N ILE A 121 29.94 7.55 -7.54
CA ILE A 121 30.35 6.13 -7.47
C ILE A 121 30.54 5.54 -8.89
N ARG A 122 29.68 5.89 -9.84
CA ARG A 122 29.80 5.39 -11.22
C ARG A 122 30.99 5.96 -11.96
N GLU A 123 31.37 7.20 -11.69
CA GLU A 123 32.57 7.81 -12.30
C GLU A 123 33.85 7.24 -11.67
N GLU A 124 33.86 6.98 -10.35
CA GLU A 124 34.95 6.29 -9.67
C GLU A 124 35.16 4.86 -10.20
N ASN A 125 34.09 4.09 -10.41
CA ASN A 125 34.16 2.72 -10.93
C ASN A 125 34.41 2.62 -12.45
N LYS A 126 34.41 3.73 -13.19
CA LYS A 126 34.80 3.76 -14.63
C LYS A 126 36.28 4.05 -14.82
N GLY A 127 36.99 4.41 -13.75
CA GLY A 127 38.41 4.79 -13.79
C GLY A 127 39.41 3.64 -13.67
N ASP A 128 38.95 2.38 -13.57
CA ASP A 128 39.76 1.15 -13.54
C ASP A 128 39.59 0.31 -14.82
#